data_AF-A0A7U9NGE7-F1
#
_entry.id   AF-A0A7U9NGE7-F1
#
_cell.length_a   1.000
_cell.length_b   1.000
_cell.length_c   1.000
_cell.angle_alpha   90.00
_cell.angle_beta   90.00
_cell.angle_gamma   90.00
#
_symmetry.space_group_name_H-M   'P 1'
#
loop_
_entity.id
_entity.type
_entity.pdbx_description
1 polymer ?
#
loop_
_entity_poly.entity_id
_entity_poly.type
_entity_poly.pdbx_seq_one_letter_code
_entity_poly.pdbx_strand_id
1 'polypeptide(L)'
;MDLNKEAQQRKEFCDILFELAKSQEILQDAYYRVSMYKRLEALYDAPLPDKRFRHFYSDIFSVLTQIQQNPLLGDTNILGQNLSVIRSGYQPRNRADDGERIIDVSDALKKLYDHVNLDIARISYSDAGDRKISGEEAVSELQTQVKVLQRDVKKAQKVKEDFEKTESKIAEVENKLESSQKFGLFYYIDRLVNKSPSIKPLIISNVVLVALLSVTMAAWSMGWVESRDKRIDERAGNSSAVETIRTEELNTLESDE
;
A
#
# COMPACT_ATOMS: atom_id res chain seq x y z
N MET A 1 54.64 2.09 3.07
CA MET A 1 53.57 3.11 3.12
C MET A 1 53.18 3.26 4.58
N ASP A 2 53.15 4.48 5.09
CA ASP A 2 52.61 4.75 6.43
C ASP A 2 51.09 4.78 6.31
N LEU A 3 50.43 3.71 6.77
CA LEU A 3 48.98 3.51 6.65
C LEU A 3 48.18 4.65 7.29
N ASN A 4 48.74 5.30 8.30
CA ASN A 4 48.09 6.40 9.00
C ASN A 4 48.07 7.67 8.16
N LYS A 5 49.20 7.97 7.48
CA LYS A 5 49.30 9.11 6.56
C LYS A 5 48.35 8.98 5.38
N GLU A 6 48.25 7.79 4.79
CA GLU A 6 47.35 7.55 3.65
C GLU A 6 45.88 7.73 4.06
N ALA A 7 45.47 7.15 5.19
CA ALA A 7 44.10 7.29 5.70
C ALA A 7 43.72 8.76 5.93
N GLN A 8 44.65 9.57 6.47
CA GLN A 8 44.45 10.99 6.67
C GLN A 8 44.32 11.75 5.33
N GLN A 9 45.16 11.44 4.34
CA GLN A 9 45.06 12.05 3.01
C GLN A 9 43.74 11.68 2.31
N ARG A 10 43.29 10.43 2.43
CA ARG A 10 42.00 9.98 1.87
C ARG A 10 40.83 10.70 2.53
N LYS A 11 40.87 10.88 3.84
CA LYS A 11 39.85 11.64 4.57
C LYS A 11 39.81 13.10 4.09
N GLU A 12 40.96 13.76 4.06
CA GLU A 12 41.05 15.16 3.59
C GLU A 12 40.56 15.30 2.15
N PHE A 13 40.90 14.33 1.29
CA PHE A 13 40.40 14.27 -0.08
C PHE A 13 38.87 14.21 -0.14
N CYS A 14 38.24 13.32 0.63
CA CYS A 14 36.77 13.25 0.72
C CYS A 14 36.17 14.55 1.27
N ASP A 15 36.77 15.14 2.29
CA ASP A 15 36.30 16.38 2.91
C ASP A 15 36.34 17.56 1.92
N ILE A 16 37.39 17.64 1.10
CA ILE A 16 37.49 18.60 -0.01
C ILE A 16 36.32 18.41 -1.00
N LEU A 17 36.06 17.17 -1.43
CA LEU A 17 34.98 16.90 -2.38
C LEU A 17 33.60 17.26 -1.82
N PHE A 18 33.33 16.92 -0.56
CA PHE A 18 32.07 17.32 0.09
C PHE A 18 31.94 18.83 0.20
N GLU A 19 33.01 19.53 0.58
CA GLU A 19 32.96 21.00 0.67
C GLU A 19 32.69 21.65 -0.68
N LEU A 20 33.33 21.15 -1.74
CA LEU A 20 33.11 21.60 -3.11
C LEU A 20 31.71 21.29 -3.65
N ALA A 21 30.98 20.35 -3.05
CA ALA A 21 29.61 20.03 -3.43
C ALA A 21 28.55 20.95 -2.80
N LYS A 22 28.88 21.69 -1.73
CA LYS A 22 27.87 22.40 -0.90
C LYS A 22 27.20 23.58 -1.60
N SER A 23 27.97 24.41 -2.30
CA SER A 23 27.44 25.60 -2.96
C SER A 23 28.36 26.04 -4.10
N GLN A 24 27.75 26.58 -5.15
CA GLN A 24 28.46 27.15 -6.30
C GLN A 24 29.14 28.48 -5.96
N GLU A 25 28.70 29.15 -4.89
CA GLU A 25 29.20 30.47 -4.51
C GLU A 25 30.49 30.44 -3.69
N ILE A 26 30.87 29.27 -3.13
CA ILE A 26 32.05 29.14 -2.24
C ILE A 26 33.34 29.60 -2.92
N LEU A 27 33.41 29.46 -4.26
CA LEU A 27 34.58 29.84 -5.05
C LEU A 27 34.49 31.27 -5.58
N GLN A 28 33.46 32.05 -5.26
CA GLN A 28 33.43 33.49 -5.59
C GLN A 28 34.34 34.29 -4.67
N ASP A 29 34.49 33.86 -3.42
CA ASP A 29 35.43 34.44 -2.47
C ASP A 29 36.88 34.05 -2.81
N ALA A 30 37.73 35.07 -2.99
CA ALA A 30 39.16 34.89 -3.26
C ALA A 30 39.89 34.17 -2.13
N TYR A 31 39.52 34.42 -0.88
CA TYR A 31 40.12 33.77 0.28
C TYR A 31 39.86 32.26 0.26
N TYR A 32 38.61 31.85 0.02
CA TYR A 32 38.24 30.43 -0.08
C TYR A 32 38.88 29.75 -1.28
N ARG A 33 38.98 30.41 -2.44
CA ARG A 33 39.71 29.82 -3.58
C ARG A 33 41.17 29.53 -3.23
N VAL A 34 41.85 30.50 -2.61
CA VAL A 34 43.26 30.35 -2.23
C VAL A 34 43.44 29.27 -1.16
N SER A 35 42.55 29.20 -0.16
CA SER A 35 42.61 28.14 0.86
C SER A 35 42.41 26.75 0.23
N MET A 36 41.49 26.64 -0.72
CA MET A 36 41.23 25.39 -1.43
C MET A 36 42.43 24.96 -2.28
N TYR A 37 43.07 25.87 -3.00
CA TYR A 37 44.30 25.56 -3.73
C TYR A 37 45.41 25.06 -2.81
N LYS A 38 45.61 25.71 -1.65
CA LYS A 38 46.60 25.26 -0.66
C LYS A 38 46.31 23.86 -0.11
N ARG A 39 45.04 23.53 0.13
CA ARG A 39 44.63 22.18 0.58
C ARG A 39 44.92 21.12 -0.48
N LEU A 40 44.59 21.42 -1.75
CA LEU A 40 44.87 20.53 -2.87
C LEU A 40 46.38 20.37 -3.11
N GLU A 41 47.15 21.46 -3.00
CA GLU A 41 48.61 21.44 -3.05
C GLU A 41 49.17 20.56 -1.93
N ALA A 42 48.75 20.76 -0.67
CA ALA A 42 49.21 19.94 0.45
C ALA A 42 48.85 18.45 0.30
N LEU A 43 47.74 18.14 -0.36
CA LEU A 43 47.31 16.77 -0.63
C LEU A 43 48.17 16.10 -1.70
N TYR A 44 48.39 16.77 -2.83
CA TYR A 44 49.02 16.20 -4.02
C TYR A 44 50.52 16.43 -4.11
N ASP A 45 51.07 17.39 -3.37
CA ASP A 45 52.49 17.69 -3.40
C ASP A 45 53.31 16.52 -2.82
N ALA A 46 54.34 16.14 -3.55
CA ALA A 46 55.30 15.16 -3.07
C ALA A 46 56.68 15.41 -3.71
N PRO A 47 57.77 15.11 -2.99
CA PRO A 47 59.14 15.28 -3.50
C PRO A 47 59.42 14.44 -4.76
N LEU A 48 58.74 13.30 -4.91
CA LEU A 48 58.88 12.39 -6.03
C LEU A 48 57.50 12.10 -6.65
N PRO A 49 57.37 12.03 -7.99
CA PRO A 49 56.11 11.74 -8.67
C PRO A 49 55.41 10.48 -8.16
N ASP A 50 56.15 9.40 -7.90
CA ASP A 50 55.59 8.11 -7.44
C ASP A 50 55.07 8.14 -5.99
N LYS A 51 55.40 9.20 -5.25
CA LYS A 51 54.91 9.44 -3.89
C LYS A 51 53.73 10.42 -3.84
N ARG A 52 53.32 10.99 -4.99
CA ARG A 52 52.15 11.87 -5.05
C ARG A 52 50.91 11.07 -4.66
N PHE A 53 50.02 11.74 -3.93
CA PHE A 53 48.74 11.16 -3.60
C PHE A 53 47.98 10.79 -4.88
N ARG A 54 47.47 9.57 -4.93
CA ARG A 54 46.62 9.07 -6.00
C ARG A 54 45.21 9.01 -5.46
N HIS A 55 44.29 9.75 -6.06
CA HIS A 55 42.87 9.67 -5.70
C HIS A 55 42.35 8.26 -5.98
N PHE A 56 41.62 7.70 -5.02
CA PHE A 56 41.02 6.39 -5.15
C PHE A 56 39.64 6.52 -5.79
N TYR A 57 39.41 5.76 -6.85
CA TYR A 57 38.11 5.70 -7.52
C TYR A 57 36.97 5.34 -6.55
N SER A 58 37.25 4.42 -5.60
CA SER A 58 36.28 4.05 -4.55
C SER A 58 35.86 5.21 -3.67
N ASP A 59 36.77 6.16 -3.39
CA ASP A 59 36.49 7.31 -2.54
C ASP A 59 35.64 8.33 -3.30
N ILE A 60 35.99 8.60 -4.56
CA ILE A 60 35.20 9.46 -5.45
C ILE A 60 33.77 8.92 -5.55
N PHE A 61 33.63 7.64 -5.89
CA PHE A 61 32.32 7.01 -6.03
C PHE A 61 31.52 7.03 -4.72
N SER A 62 32.17 6.77 -3.58
CA SER A 62 31.53 6.83 -2.27
C SER A 62 31.01 8.24 -1.94
N VAL A 63 31.79 9.28 -2.22
CA VAL A 63 31.35 10.67 -2.01
C VAL A 63 30.17 11.01 -2.93
N LEU A 64 30.26 10.69 -4.22
CA LEU A 64 29.20 10.98 -5.19
C LEU A 64 27.88 10.30 -4.83
N THR A 65 27.92 9.03 -4.42
CA THR A 65 26.72 8.29 -4.01
C THR A 65 26.12 8.82 -2.71
N GLN A 66 26.95 9.22 -1.73
CA GLN A 66 26.47 9.85 -0.50
C GLN A 66 25.79 11.20 -0.77
N ILE A 67 26.36 12.04 -1.65
CA ILE A 67 25.77 13.32 -2.06
C ILE A 67 24.40 13.09 -2.72
N GLN A 68 24.28 12.10 -3.60
CA GLN A 68 23.00 11.78 -4.24
C GLN A 68 21.93 11.32 -3.26
N GLN A 69 22.30 10.52 -2.27
CA GLN A 69 21.36 9.98 -1.28
C GLN A 69 20.93 11.03 -0.26
N ASN A 70 21.78 12.03 0.01
CA ASN A 70 21.52 13.05 1.01
C ASN A 70 21.76 14.47 0.46
N PRO A 71 20.69 15.18 0.06
CA PRO A 71 20.78 16.55 -0.46
C PRO A 71 21.45 17.55 0.50
N LEU A 72 21.52 17.26 1.80
CA LEU A 72 22.20 18.12 2.79
C LEU A 72 23.73 18.11 2.62
N LEU A 73 24.29 17.10 1.94
CA LEU A 73 25.72 16.98 1.68
C LEU A 73 26.17 17.77 0.44
N GLY A 74 25.23 18.27 -0.37
CA GLY A 74 25.50 19.09 -1.55
C GLY A 74 24.86 18.54 -2.81
N ASP A 75 25.39 18.94 -3.97
CA ASP A 75 24.95 18.49 -5.29
C ASP A 75 26.17 18.09 -6.16
N THR A 76 26.05 16.95 -6.85
CA THR A 76 27.15 16.41 -7.67
C THR A 76 27.46 17.27 -8.90
N ASN A 77 26.48 17.98 -9.46
CA ASN A 77 26.71 18.94 -10.53
C ASN A 77 27.43 20.19 -10.01
N ILE A 78 27.10 20.65 -8.81
CA ILE A 78 27.83 21.76 -8.17
C ILE A 78 29.30 21.37 -7.94
N LEU A 79 29.55 20.14 -7.47
CA LEU A 79 30.90 19.60 -7.34
C LEU A 79 31.66 19.63 -8.68
N GLY A 80 31.06 19.11 -9.76
CA GLY A 80 31.67 19.10 -11.09
C GLY A 80 31.97 20.51 -11.63
N GLN A 81 31.04 21.45 -11.42
CA GLN A 81 31.24 22.86 -11.79
C GLN A 81 32.37 23.51 -11.00
N ASN A 82 32.39 23.33 -9.68
CA ASN A 82 33.42 23.89 -8.80
C ASN A 82 34.80 23.31 -9.11
N LEU A 83 34.90 22.01 -9.41
CA LEU A 83 36.15 21.40 -9.90
C LEU A 83 36.59 21.98 -11.25
N SER A 84 35.66 22.30 -12.15
CA SER A 84 35.96 22.99 -13.41
C SER A 84 36.59 24.36 -13.17
N VAL A 85 36.01 25.14 -12.24
CA VAL A 85 36.50 26.46 -11.85
C VAL A 85 37.89 26.35 -11.21
N ILE A 86 38.09 25.41 -10.30
CA ILE A 86 39.39 25.16 -9.66
C ILE A 86 40.45 24.81 -10.70
N ARG A 87 40.17 23.82 -11.56
CA ARG A 87 41.09 23.39 -12.62
C ARG A 87 41.45 24.54 -13.56
N SER A 88 40.48 25.36 -13.96
CA SER A 88 40.68 26.44 -14.93
C SER A 88 41.38 27.66 -14.32
N GLY A 89 41.16 27.91 -13.02
CA GLY A 89 41.74 29.06 -12.31
C GLY A 89 43.08 28.79 -11.61
N TYR A 90 43.49 27.52 -11.49
CA TYR A 90 44.72 27.16 -10.79
C TYR A 90 45.97 27.70 -11.50
N GLN A 91 46.87 28.30 -10.73
CA GLN A 91 48.17 28.76 -11.20
C GLN A 91 49.26 28.33 -10.23
N PRO A 92 50.28 27.59 -10.68
CA PRO A 92 51.37 27.15 -9.81
C PRO A 92 52.26 28.34 -9.43
N ARG A 93 52.03 28.87 -8.22
CA ARG A 93 52.76 30.04 -7.67
C ARG A 93 53.43 29.74 -6.34
N ASN A 94 52.94 28.75 -5.59
CA ASN A 94 53.46 28.39 -4.28
C ASN A 94 54.71 27.53 -4.41
N ARG A 95 55.63 27.67 -3.44
CA ARG A 95 56.87 26.91 -3.35
C ARG A 95 56.72 25.81 -2.31
N ALA A 96 57.38 24.69 -2.54
CA ALA A 96 57.48 23.59 -1.59
C ALA A 96 58.27 24.02 -0.35
N ASP A 97 58.23 23.20 0.71
CA ASP A 97 58.92 23.46 1.97
C ASP A 97 60.45 23.62 1.81
N ASP A 98 61.01 23.09 0.72
CA ASP A 98 62.41 23.25 0.33
C ASP A 98 62.75 24.65 -0.23
N GLY A 99 61.74 25.46 -0.59
CA GLY A 99 61.89 26.78 -1.20
C GLY A 99 62.35 26.78 -2.66
N GLU A 100 62.82 25.64 -3.18
CA GLU A 100 63.43 25.52 -4.49
C GLU A 100 62.41 25.14 -5.57
N ARG A 101 61.49 24.22 -5.24
CA ARG A 101 60.53 23.66 -6.20
C ARG A 101 59.19 24.40 -6.17
N ILE A 102 58.67 24.77 -7.36
CA ILE A 102 57.30 25.25 -7.50
C ILE A 102 56.33 24.07 -7.39
N ILE A 103 55.29 24.19 -6.57
CA ILE A 103 54.24 23.18 -6.44
C ILE A 103 53.33 23.29 -7.67
N ASP A 104 53.33 22.25 -8.49
CA ASP A 104 52.44 22.13 -9.64
C ASP A 104 51.63 20.84 -9.57
N VAL A 105 50.35 21.00 -9.24
CA VAL A 105 49.35 19.93 -9.15
C VAL A 105 48.36 19.96 -10.33
N SER A 106 48.64 20.73 -11.39
CA SER A 106 47.72 20.91 -12.53
C SER A 106 47.30 19.58 -13.17
N ASP A 107 48.24 18.64 -13.34
CA ASP A 107 47.95 17.30 -13.89
C ASP A 107 47.05 16.47 -12.97
N ALA A 108 47.24 16.59 -11.65
CA ALA A 108 46.40 15.92 -10.66
C ALA A 108 44.98 16.50 -10.67
N LEU A 109 44.83 17.83 -10.74
CA LEU A 109 43.53 18.50 -10.84
C LEU A 109 42.80 18.14 -12.13
N LYS A 110 43.52 18.04 -13.25
CA LYS A 110 42.96 17.59 -14.53
C LYS A 110 42.40 16.18 -14.41
N LYS A 111 43.18 15.24 -13.88
CA LYS A 111 42.76 13.85 -13.67
C LYS A 111 41.58 13.73 -12.70
N LEU A 112 41.60 14.50 -11.61
CA LEU A 112 40.50 14.54 -10.65
C LEU A 112 39.20 14.99 -11.31
N TYR A 113 39.23 16.12 -12.00
CA TYR A 113 38.07 16.62 -12.74
C TYR A 113 37.57 15.61 -13.77
N ASP A 114 38.46 15.02 -14.56
CA ASP A 114 38.10 14.07 -15.60
C ASP A 114 37.44 12.81 -15.00
N HIS A 115 37.93 12.30 -13.86
CA HIS A 115 37.34 11.13 -13.18
C HIS A 115 36.01 11.45 -12.51
N VAL A 116 35.93 12.56 -11.76
CA VAL A 116 34.69 12.95 -11.08
C VAL A 116 33.58 13.19 -12.10
N ASN A 117 33.85 13.92 -13.18
CA ASN A 117 32.83 14.17 -14.21
C ASN A 117 32.38 12.90 -14.93
N LEU A 118 33.32 12.00 -15.21
CA LEU A 118 33.01 10.73 -15.85
C LEU A 118 32.13 9.86 -14.94
N ASP A 119 32.36 9.86 -13.63
CA ASP A 119 31.54 9.12 -12.68
C ASP A 119 30.18 9.77 -12.44
N ILE A 120 30.10 11.12 -12.40
CA ILE A 120 28.82 11.84 -12.39
C ILE A 120 27.97 11.44 -13.62
N ALA A 121 28.58 11.36 -14.80
CA ALA A 121 27.89 10.96 -16.02
C ALA A 121 27.42 9.49 -15.96
N ARG A 122 28.25 8.58 -15.44
CA ARG A 122 27.88 7.16 -15.26
C ARG A 122 26.71 6.99 -14.31
N ILE A 123 26.78 7.66 -13.16
CA ILE A 123 25.73 7.66 -12.15
C ILE A 123 24.43 8.20 -12.74
N SER A 124 24.49 9.36 -13.40
CA SER A 124 23.31 9.98 -14.03
C SER A 124 22.67 9.09 -15.09
N TYR A 125 23.48 8.37 -15.88
CA TYR A 125 22.99 7.41 -16.87
C TYR A 125 22.32 6.21 -16.20
N SER A 126 22.91 5.67 -15.13
CA SER A 126 22.33 4.58 -14.34
C SER A 126 20.97 4.97 -13.77
N ASP A 127 20.87 6.16 -13.16
CA ASP A 127 19.64 6.67 -12.57
C ASP A 127 18.55 6.94 -13.61
N ALA A 128 18.93 7.37 -14.82
CA ALA A 128 17.98 7.56 -15.90
C ALA A 128 17.42 6.23 -16.40
N GLY A 129 18.26 5.18 -16.44
CA GLY A 129 17.84 3.81 -16.73
C GLY A 129 16.88 3.27 -15.67
N ASP A 130 17.23 3.40 -14.40
CA ASP A 130 16.42 2.92 -13.28
C ASP A 130 15.04 3.61 -13.21
N ARG A 131 15.01 4.94 -13.38
CA ARG A 131 13.76 5.71 -13.46
C ARG A 131 12.87 5.28 -14.63
N LYS A 132 13.46 4.96 -15.79
CA LYS A 132 12.71 4.48 -16.95
C LYS A 132 12.09 3.11 -16.68
N ILE A 133 12.87 2.19 -16.11
CA ILE A 133 12.41 0.83 -15.78
C ILE A 133 11.27 0.90 -14.74
N SER A 134 11.48 1.64 -13.64
CA SER A 134 10.45 1.84 -12.62
C SER A 134 9.17 2.49 -13.18
N GLY A 135 9.33 3.46 -14.10
CA GLY A 135 8.20 4.07 -14.81
C GLY A 135 7.44 3.07 -15.69
N GLU A 136 8.16 2.23 -16.44
CA GLU A 136 7.56 1.16 -17.26
C GLU A 136 6.83 0.11 -16.41
N GLU A 137 7.38 -0.26 -15.25
CA GLU A 137 6.75 -1.17 -14.29
C GLU A 137 5.44 -0.58 -13.73
N ALA A 138 5.46 0.67 -13.27
CA ALA A 138 4.26 1.35 -12.77
C ALA A 138 3.16 1.46 -13.84
N VAL A 139 3.53 1.76 -15.09
CA VAL A 139 2.57 1.79 -16.21
C VAL A 139 2.00 0.40 -16.48
N SER A 140 2.83 -0.65 -16.46
CA SER A 140 2.40 -2.04 -16.64
C SER A 140 1.40 -2.47 -15.55
N GLU A 141 1.66 -2.10 -14.31
CA GLU A 141 0.75 -2.37 -13.18
C GLU A 141 -0.58 -1.64 -13.37
N LEU A 142 -0.54 -0.34 -13.69
CA LEU A 142 -1.74 0.45 -13.96
C LEU A 142 -2.57 -0.14 -15.12
N GLN A 143 -1.93 -0.58 -16.20
CA GLN A 143 -2.63 -1.26 -17.29
C GLN A 143 -3.33 -2.54 -16.82
N THR A 144 -2.71 -3.28 -15.92
CA THR A 144 -3.30 -4.50 -15.33
C THR A 144 -4.51 -4.16 -14.46
N GLN A 145 -4.40 -3.15 -13.59
CA GLN A 145 -5.50 -2.67 -12.77
C GLN A 145 -6.67 -2.13 -13.62
N VAL A 146 -6.38 -1.37 -14.67
CA VAL A 146 -7.40 -0.88 -15.62
C VAL A 146 -8.13 -2.03 -16.31
N LYS A 147 -7.43 -3.10 -16.70
CA LYS A 147 -8.07 -4.30 -17.27
C LYS A 147 -8.99 -5.01 -16.28
N VAL A 148 -8.63 -5.04 -15.00
CA VAL A 148 -9.48 -5.61 -13.94
C VAL A 148 -10.73 -4.73 -13.75
N LEU A 149 -10.55 -3.42 -13.60
CA LEU A 149 -11.65 -2.46 -13.47
C LEU A 149 -12.61 -2.53 -14.65
N GLN A 150 -12.11 -2.61 -15.88
CA GLN A 150 -12.95 -2.79 -17.08
C GLN A 150 -13.80 -4.07 -17.03
N ARG A 151 -13.25 -5.17 -16.50
CA ARG A 151 -14.00 -6.41 -16.30
C ARG A 151 -15.08 -6.25 -15.25
N ASP A 152 -14.77 -5.59 -14.13
CA ASP A 152 -15.72 -5.43 -13.04
C ASP A 152 -16.84 -4.43 -13.38
N VAL A 153 -16.52 -3.35 -14.10
CA VAL A 153 -17.52 -2.44 -14.68
C VAL A 153 -18.46 -3.19 -15.62
N LYS A 154 -17.95 -4.09 -16.49
CA LYS A 154 -18.81 -4.91 -17.35
C LYS A 154 -19.71 -5.86 -16.56
N LYS A 155 -19.22 -6.45 -15.47
CA LYS A 155 -20.05 -7.29 -14.60
C LYS A 155 -21.14 -6.47 -13.91
N ALA A 156 -20.78 -5.30 -13.38
CA ALA A 156 -21.74 -4.40 -12.73
C ALA A 156 -22.83 -3.92 -13.71
N GLN A 157 -22.47 -3.63 -14.97
CA GLN A 157 -23.42 -3.30 -16.02
C GLN A 157 -24.41 -4.44 -16.28
N LYS A 158 -23.93 -5.69 -16.43
CA LYS A 158 -24.81 -6.85 -16.58
C LYS A 158 -25.75 -7.04 -15.40
N VAL A 159 -25.24 -6.90 -14.17
CA VAL A 159 -26.07 -6.97 -12.95
C VAL A 159 -27.16 -5.89 -12.97
N LYS A 160 -26.83 -4.68 -13.44
CA LYS A 160 -27.80 -3.60 -13.58
C LYS A 160 -28.89 -3.93 -14.61
N GLU A 161 -28.50 -4.44 -15.78
CA GLU A 161 -29.46 -4.89 -16.82
C GLU A 161 -30.39 -5.99 -16.30
N ASP A 162 -29.84 -6.98 -15.58
CA ASP A 162 -30.63 -8.06 -14.98
C ASP A 162 -31.58 -7.54 -13.89
N PHE A 163 -31.16 -6.53 -13.13
CA PHE A 163 -32.00 -5.88 -12.12
C PHE A 163 -33.15 -5.08 -12.75
N GLU A 164 -32.87 -4.27 -13.78
CA GLU A 164 -33.89 -3.52 -14.53
C GLU A 164 -34.94 -4.47 -15.15
N LYS A 165 -34.50 -5.64 -15.66
CA LYS A 165 -35.39 -6.68 -16.16
C LYS A 165 -36.22 -7.35 -15.07
N THR A 166 -35.69 -7.45 -13.86
CA THR A 166 -36.40 -8.02 -12.72
C THR A 166 -37.44 -7.04 -12.17
N GLU A 167 -37.11 -5.76 -12.08
CA GLU A 167 -38.07 -4.70 -11.72
C GLU A 167 -39.27 -4.67 -12.69
N SER A 168 -39.04 -4.76 -14.01
CA SER A 168 -40.16 -4.73 -14.95
C SER A 168 -41.11 -5.92 -14.79
N LYS A 169 -40.56 -7.11 -14.49
CA LYS A 169 -41.36 -8.31 -14.18
C LYS A 169 -42.13 -8.17 -12.88
N ILE A 170 -41.53 -7.58 -11.85
CA ILE A 170 -42.21 -7.31 -10.57
C ILE A 170 -43.39 -6.37 -10.81
N ALA A 171 -43.19 -5.26 -11.52
CA ALA A 171 -44.27 -4.33 -11.87
C ALA A 171 -45.40 -4.99 -12.67
N GLU A 172 -45.07 -5.92 -13.59
CA GLU A 172 -46.08 -6.70 -14.32
C GLU A 172 -46.89 -7.60 -13.37
N VAL A 173 -46.22 -8.28 -12.43
CA VAL A 173 -46.88 -9.15 -11.44
C VAL A 173 -47.77 -8.34 -10.49
N GLU A 174 -47.31 -7.19 -10.02
CA GLU A 174 -48.09 -6.29 -9.17
C GLU A 174 -49.39 -5.84 -9.87
N ASN A 175 -49.31 -5.43 -11.14
CA ASN A 175 -50.49 -5.06 -11.92
C ASN A 175 -51.47 -6.24 -12.10
N LYS A 176 -50.97 -7.45 -12.32
CA LYS A 176 -51.81 -8.67 -12.40
C LYS A 176 -52.44 -9.00 -11.04
N LEU A 177 -51.72 -8.80 -9.95
CA LEU A 177 -52.25 -9.02 -8.60
C LEU A 177 -53.34 -8.01 -8.27
N GLU A 178 -53.12 -6.71 -8.52
CA GLU A 178 -54.11 -5.67 -8.28
C GLU A 178 -55.40 -5.90 -9.07
N SER A 179 -55.27 -6.26 -10.36
CA SER A 179 -56.43 -6.57 -11.18
C SER A 179 -57.18 -7.79 -10.62
N SER A 180 -56.48 -8.88 -10.30
CA SER A 180 -57.06 -10.07 -9.67
C SER A 180 -57.78 -9.76 -8.35
N GLN A 181 -57.18 -8.94 -7.47
CA GLN A 181 -57.78 -8.52 -6.21
C GLN A 181 -59.06 -7.69 -6.43
N LYS A 182 -59.04 -6.72 -7.36
CA LYS A 182 -60.22 -5.92 -7.72
C LYS A 182 -61.34 -6.82 -8.26
N PHE A 183 -61.03 -7.75 -9.17
CA PHE A 183 -62.01 -8.72 -9.69
C PHE A 183 -62.62 -9.59 -8.58
N GLY A 184 -61.80 -10.12 -7.66
CA GLY A 184 -62.27 -10.90 -6.52
C GLY A 184 -63.20 -10.10 -5.59
N LEU A 185 -62.84 -8.84 -5.31
CA LEU A 185 -63.67 -7.95 -4.49
C LEU A 185 -65.01 -7.62 -5.17
N PHE A 186 -65.00 -7.29 -6.46
CA PHE A 186 -66.23 -7.05 -7.22
C PHE A 186 -67.12 -8.28 -7.26
N TYR A 187 -66.56 -9.48 -7.46
CA TYR A 187 -67.32 -10.73 -7.41
C TYR A 187 -67.97 -10.97 -6.04
N TYR A 188 -67.24 -10.70 -4.96
CA TYR A 188 -67.75 -10.80 -3.60
C TYR A 188 -68.90 -9.81 -3.33
N ILE A 189 -68.75 -8.55 -3.75
CA ILE A 189 -69.75 -7.50 -3.59
C ILE A 189 -71.01 -7.79 -4.43
N ASP A 190 -70.85 -8.15 -5.70
CA ASP A 190 -71.97 -8.52 -6.57
C ASP A 190 -72.79 -9.66 -5.95
N ARG A 191 -72.10 -10.68 -5.43
CA ARG A 191 -72.75 -11.80 -4.75
C ARG A 191 -73.42 -11.43 -3.43
N LEU A 192 -72.99 -10.36 -2.74
CA LEU A 192 -73.66 -9.82 -1.55
C LEU A 192 -74.91 -8.99 -1.91
N VAL A 193 -74.83 -8.20 -2.97
CA VAL A 193 -75.88 -7.25 -3.38
C VAL A 193 -77.01 -7.94 -4.15
N ASN A 194 -76.67 -8.82 -5.10
CA ASN A 194 -77.64 -9.61 -5.82
C ASN A 194 -78.06 -10.82 -4.97
N LYS A 195 -79.26 -10.76 -4.37
CA LYS A 195 -79.91 -11.86 -3.63
C LYS A 195 -80.29 -13.02 -4.58
N SER A 196 -79.30 -13.76 -5.07
CA SER A 196 -79.42 -15.08 -5.69
C SER A 196 -79.09 -16.17 -4.64
N PRO A 197 -79.64 -17.40 -4.71
CA PRO A 197 -79.85 -18.19 -3.51
C PRO A 197 -78.53 -18.72 -2.92
N SER A 198 -78.38 -18.46 -1.62
CA SER A 198 -77.34 -18.92 -0.69
C SER A 198 -75.97 -18.20 -0.76
N ILE A 199 -75.93 -17.00 -0.19
CA ILE A 199 -74.72 -16.39 0.40
C ILE A 199 -74.29 -17.12 1.70
N LYS A 200 -75.18 -17.96 2.25
CA LYS A 200 -74.99 -18.75 3.48
C LYS A 200 -73.61 -19.41 3.61
N PRO A 201 -73.07 -20.18 2.64
CA PRO A 201 -71.77 -20.84 2.81
C PRO A 201 -70.59 -19.88 3.01
N LEU A 202 -70.62 -18.69 2.41
CA LEU A 202 -69.56 -17.68 2.54
C LEU A 202 -69.58 -17.00 3.91
N ILE A 203 -70.76 -16.64 4.40
CA ILE A 203 -70.94 -16.09 5.76
C ILE A 203 -70.58 -17.14 6.81
N ILE A 204 -71.01 -18.40 6.62
CA ILE A 204 -70.69 -19.51 7.53
C ILE A 204 -69.17 -19.70 7.63
N SER A 205 -68.45 -19.69 6.52
CA SER A 205 -66.98 -19.81 6.52
C SER A 205 -66.31 -18.70 7.35
N ASN A 206 -66.72 -17.44 7.14
CA ASN A 206 -66.14 -16.31 7.89
C ASN A 206 -66.50 -16.34 9.38
N VAL A 207 -67.73 -16.75 9.73
CA VAL A 207 -68.15 -16.94 11.13
C VAL A 207 -67.35 -18.06 11.80
N VAL A 208 -67.10 -19.17 11.10
CA VAL A 208 -66.26 -20.27 11.59
C VAL A 208 -64.82 -19.78 11.83
N LEU A 209 -64.30 -18.93 10.94
CA LEU A 209 -62.95 -18.40 11.05
C LEU A 209 -62.80 -17.46 12.27
N VAL A 210 -63.78 -16.58 12.49
CA VAL A 210 -63.84 -15.72 13.70
C VAL A 210 -64.02 -16.56 14.96
N ALA A 211 -64.83 -17.62 14.92
CA ALA A 211 -65.00 -18.53 16.04
C ALA A 211 -63.69 -19.26 16.38
N LEU A 212 -62.95 -19.76 15.38
CA LEU A 212 -61.64 -20.39 15.57
C LEU A 212 -60.60 -19.41 16.15
N LEU A 213 -60.57 -18.16 15.68
CA LEU A 213 -59.71 -17.12 16.24
C LEU A 213 -60.09 -16.78 17.69
N SER A 214 -61.39 -16.76 18.01
CA SER A 214 -61.86 -16.51 19.37
C SER A 214 -61.52 -17.67 20.32
N VAL A 215 -61.64 -18.91 19.86
CA VAL A 215 -61.27 -20.12 20.62
C VAL A 215 -59.76 -20.16 20.86
N THR A 216 -58.94 -19.80 19.88
CA THR A 216 -57.48 -19.76 20.05
C THR A 216 -57.06 -18.66 21.04
N MET A 217 -57.64 -17.46 20.97
CA MET A 217 -57.42 -16.42 21.99
C MET A 217 -57.89 -16.88 23.38
N ALA A 218 -59.05 -17.54 23.48
CA ALA A 218 -59.55 -18.07 24.74
C ALA A 218 -58.62 -19.13 25.32
N ALA A 219 -58.12 -20.06 24.50
CA ALA A 219 -57.18 -21.10 24.90
C ALA A 219 -55.85 -20.53 25.41
N TRP A 220 -55.40 -19.40 24.86
CA TRP A 220 -54.26 -18.64 25.37
C TRP A 220 -54.59 -17.97 26.70
N SER A 221 -55.75 -17.30 26.81
CA SER A 221 -56.16 -16.59 28.02
C SER A 221 -56.45 -17.50 29.23
N MET A 222 -56.88 -18.74 29.00
CA MET A 222 -57.20 -19.73 30.03
C MET A 222 -55.99 -20.61 30.40
N GLY A 223 -54.80 -20.36 29.84
CA GLY A 223 -53.58 -21.11 30.17
C GLY A 223 -53.59 -22.58 29.73
N TRP A 224 -54.51 -22.98 28.84
CA TRP A 224 -54.56 -24.35 28.29
C TRP A 224 -53.32 -24.71 27.47
N VAL A 225 -52.67 -23.71 26.88
CA VAL A 225 -51.40 -23.86 26.16
C VAL A 225 -50.28 -24.17 27.15
N GLU A 226 -50.16 -23.42 28.25
CA GLU A 226 -49.12 -23.64 29.28
C GLU A 226 -49.32 -24.96 30.04
N SER A 227 -50.58 -25.36 30.27
CA SER A 227 -50.88 -26.64 30.90
C SER A 227 -50.58 -27.84 29.99
N ARG A 228 -50.43 -27.64 28.67
CA ARG A 228 -49.95 -28.67 27.74
C ARG A 228 -48.43 -28.77 27.75
N ASP A 229 -47.71 -27.65 27.76
CA ASP A 229 -46.25 -27.64 27.76
C ASP A 229 -45.69 -28.34 29.01
N LYS A 230 -46.25 -28.07 30.20
CA LYS A 230 -45.85 -28.75 31.44
C LYS A 230 -45.97 -30.28 31.38
N ARG A 231 -47.01 -30.80 30.73
CA ARG A 231 -47.20 -32.26 30.58
C ARG A 231 -46.22 -32.89 29.59
N ILE A 232 -45.72 -32.13 28.62
CA ILE A 232 -44.72 -32.62 27.67
C ILE A 232 -43.37 -32.68 28.35
N ASP A 233 -43.02 -31.67 29.14
CA ASP A 233 -41.78 -31.64 29.94
C ASP A 233 -41.73 -32.75 30.99
N GLU A 234 -42.83 -33.01 31.71
CA GLU A 234 -42.91 -34.12 32.67
C GLU A 234 -42.72 -35.49 32.00
N ARG A 235 -43.22 -35.65 30.76
CA ARG A 235 -43.11 -36.91 30.02
C ARG A 235 -41.70 -37.11 29.44
N ALA A 236 -41.03 -36.03 29.05
CA ALA A 236 -39.64 -36.06 28.61
C ALA A 236 -38.67 -36.34 29.79
N GLY A 237 -38.90 -35.73 30.95
CA GLY A 237 -38.10 -35.95 32.15
C GLY A 237 -38.19 -37.37 32.72
N ASN A 238 -39.38 -37.98 32.68
CA ASN A 238 -39.52 -39.37 33.11
C ASN A 238 -38.84 -40.37 32.16
N SER A 239 -38.74 -40.05 30.86
CA SER A 239 -38.09 -40.93 29.89
C SER A 239 -36.56 -40.94 30.06
N SER A 240 -35.95 -39.78 30.34
CA SER A 240 -34.50 -39.67 30.57
C SER A 240 -34.06 -40.27 31.90
N ALA A 241 -34.90 -40.18 32.95
CA ALA A 241 -34.61 -40.82 34.24
C ALA A 241 -34.60 -42.37 34.13
N VAL A 242 -35.51 -42.95 33.35
CA VAL A 242 -35.57 -44.41 33.13
C VAL A 242 -34.36 -44.92 32.34
N GLU A 243 -33.87 -44.15 31.38
CA GLU A 243 -32.69 -44.52 30.57
C GLU A 243 -31.39 -44.46 31.39
N THR A 244 -31.27 -43.48 32.28
CA THR A 244 -30.10 -43.31 33.16
C THR A 244 -29.97 -44.45 34.19
N ILE A 245 -31.06 -44.87 34.82
CA ILE A 245 -31.07 -45.98 35.79
C ILE A 245 -30.66 -47.30 35.11
N ARG A 246 -31.11 -47.51 33.87
CA ARG A 246 -30.78 -48.72 33.09
C ARG A 246 -29.29 -48.79 32.74
N THR A 247 -28.64 -47.66 32.47
CA THR A 247 -27.20 -47.61 32.18
C THR A 247 -26.32 -47.79 33.41
N GLU A 248 -26.78 -47.35 34.59
CA GLU A 248 -26.04 -47.56 35.84
C GLU A 248 -26.09 -49.02 36.30
N GLU A 249 -27.24 -49.70 36.19
CA GLU A 249 -27.34 -51.12 36.54
C GLU A 249 -26.46 -52.02 35.64
N LEU A 250 -26.33 -51.68 34.34
CA LEU A 250 -25.48 -52.43 33.41
C LEU A 250 -23.99 -52.26 33.72
N ASN A 251 -23.55 -51.06 34.11
CA ASN A 251 -22.13 -50.80 34.44
C ASN A 251 -21.72 -51.42 35.79
N THR A 252 -22.64 -51.59 36.74
CA THR A 252 -22.33 -52.26 38.02
C THR A 252 -22.23 -53.78 37.90
N LEU A 253 -22.84 -54.38 36.87
CA LEU A 253 -22.77 -55.84 36.64
C LEU A 253 -21.50 -56.24 35.86
N GLU A 254 -20.93 -55.34 35.05
CA GLU A 254 -19.65 -55.57 34.34
C GLU A 254 -18.40 -55.34 35.21
N SER A 255 -18.52 -54.75 36.41
CA SER A 255 -17.36 -54.48 37.28
C SER A 255 -17.03 -55.58 38.30
N ASP A 256 -17.88 -56.61 38.42
CA ASP A 256 -17.77 -57.70 39.40
C ASP A 256 -17.49 -59.10 38.78
N GLU A 257 -17.21 -59.18 37.46
CA GLU A 257 -16.66 -60.37 36.77
C GLU A 257 -15.20 -60.14 36.29
#